data_AF-A0A934K0K0-F1
#
_entry.id   AF-A0A934K0K0-F1
#
_cell.length_a   1.000
_cell.length_b   1.000
_cell.length_c   1.000
_cell.angle_alpha   90.00
_cell.angle_beta   90.00
_cell.angle_gamma   90.00
#
_symmetry.space_group_name_H-M   'P 1'
#
loop_
_entity.id
_entity.type
_entity.pdbx_description
1 polymer ?
#
loop_
_entity_poly.entity_id
_entity_poly.type
_entity_poly.pdbx_seq_one_letter_code
_entity_poly.pdbx_strand_id
1 'polypeptide(L)' 'MAARMNRLRLQREMAARGWNACDLAEEAGLSAATLTAALQGRAVSLRTVQKIAVAIARTPAIPEAVELLQD' A
#
# COMPACT_ATOMS: atom_id res chain seq x y z
N MET A 1 0.51 -18.97 5.95
CA MET A 1 0.47 -17.97 7.05
C MET A 1 -0.12 -16.67 6.51
N ALA A 2 -0.95 -15.98 7.29
CA ALA A 2 -1.60 -14.73 6.90
C ALA A 2 -1.31 -13.63 7.94
N ALA A 3 -1.30 -12.38 7.51
CA ALA A 3 -1.01 -11.22 8.35
C ALA A 3 -2.00 -10.09 8.05
N ARG A 4 -2.30 -9.28 9.08
CA ARG A 4 -3.00 -8.00 8.90
C ARG A 4 -1.97 -6.91 8.70
N MET A 5 -2.24 -6.01 7.76
CA MET A 5 -1.35 -4.88 7.49
C MET A 5 -1.71 -3.70 8.38
N ASN A 6 -0.71 -2.88 8.72
CA ASN A 6 -0.97 -1.59 9.36
C ASN A 6 -1.61 -0.66 8.32
N ARG A 7 -2.92 -0.45 8.45
CA ARG A 7 -3.73 0.35 7.52
C ARG A 7 -3.24 1.79 7.42
N LEU A 8 -2.95 2.43 8.56
CA LEU A 8 -2.50 3.83 8.58
C LEU A 8 -1.17 3.98 7.84
N ARG A 9 -0.22 3.06 8.11
CA ARG A 9 1.05 3.06 7.37
C ARG A 9 0.83 2.85 5.87
N LEU A 10 -0.02 1.90 5.49
CA LEU A 10 -0.31 1.64 4.08
C LEU A 10 -0.92 2.86 3.37
N GLN A 11 -1.90 3.51 3.99
CA GLN A 11 -2.53 4.71 3.45
C GLN A 11 -1.53 5.87 3.32
N ARG A 12 -0.63 6.04 4.30
CA ARG A 12 0.43 7.06 4.22
C ARG A 12 1.40 6.80 3.07
N GLU A 13 1.82 5.55 2.87
CA GLU A 13 2.74 5.19 1.77
C GLU A 13 2.10 5.40 0.40
N MET A 14 0.80 5.14 0.28
CA MET A 14 0.01 5.44 -0.92
C MET A 14 -0.05 6.94 -1.17
N ALA A 15 -0.44 7.72 -0.15
CA ALA A 15 -0.56 9.16 -0.26
C ALA A 15 0.79 9.84 -0.60
N ALA A 16 1.89 9.37 -0.01
CA ALA A 16 3.25 9.85 -0.28
C ALA A 16 3.71 9.63 -1.73
N ARG A 17 3.02 8.78 -2.50
CA ARG A 17 3.30 8.49 -3.91
C ARG A 17 2.20 8.96 -4.85
N GLY A 18 1.20 9.67 -4.33
CA GLY A 18 0.01 10.06 -5.10
C GLY A 18 -0.85 8.88 -5.55
N TRP A 19 -0.74 7.73 -4.89
CA TRP A 19 -1.47 6.52 -5.26
C TRP A 19 -2.84 6.43 -4.59
N ASN A 20 -3.83 6.04 -5.38
CA ASN A 20 -5.06 5.44 -4.91
C ASN A 20 -4.90 3.90 -4.80
N ALA A 21 -5.96 3.21 -4.37
CA ALA A 21 -5.92 1.76 -4.18
C ALA A 21 -5.72 0.95 -5.48
N CYS A 22 -6.23 1.44 -6.60
CA CYS A 22 -5.99 0.80 -7.89
C CYS A 22 -4.52 0.93 -8.31
N ASP A 23 -3.93 2.12 -8.15
CA ASP A 23 -2.54 2.37 -8.53
C ASP A 23 -1.58 1.46 -7.76
N LEU A 24 -1.73 1.37 -6.43
CA LEU A 24 -0.90 0.45 -5.64
C LEU A 24 -1.16 -1.02 -5.98
N ALA A 25 -2.40 -1.39 -6.32
CA ALA A 25 -2.69 -2.76 -6.74
C ALA A 25 -1.99 -3.10 -8.05
N GLU A 26 -1.99 -2.18 -9.02
CA GLU A 26 -1.29 -2.31 -10.29
C GLU A 26 0.23 -2.43 -10.08
N GLU A 27 0.82 -1.50 -9.34
CA GLU A 27 2.26 -1.48 -9.01
C GLU A 27 2.72 -2.75 -8.26
N ALA A 28 1.86 -3.30 -7.40
CA ALA A 28 2.14 -4.54 -6.67
C ALA A 28 1.81 -5.82 -7.46
N GLY A 29 1.21 -5.72 -8.65
CA GLY A 29 0.71 -6.87 -9.42
C GLY A 29 -0.33 -7.67 -8.62
N LEU A 30 -1.32 -6.98 -8.07
CA LEU A 30 -2.44 -7.48 -7.28
C LEU A 30 -3.77 -7.04 -7.90
N SER A 31 -4.87 -7.70 -7.54
CA SER A 31 -6.20 -7.20 -7.88
C SER A 31 -6.61 -6.05 -6.96
N ALA A 32 -7.38 -5.09 -7.47
CA ALA A 32 -7.96 -4.01 -6.67
C ALA A 32 -8.79 -4.53 -5.48
N ALA A 33 -9.49 -5.66 -5.65
CA ALA A 33 -10.22 -6.33 -4.58
C ALA A 33 -9.30 -6.81 -3.45
N THR A 34 -8.12 -7.35 -3.78
CA THR A 34 -7.14 -7.80 -2.78
C THR A 34 -6.63 -6.62 -1.94
N LEU A 35 -6.31 -5.50 -2.58
CA LEU A 35 -5.84 -4.32 -1.85
C LEU A 35 -6.97 -3.69 -1.01
N THR A 36 -8.19 -3.63 -1.55
CA THR A 36 -9.37 -3.15 -0.82
C THR A 36 -9.61 -3.99 0.44
N ALA A 37 -9.52 -5.32 0.35
CA ALA A 37 -9.63 -6.21 1.50
C ALA A 37 -8.53 -5.95 2.55
N ALA A 38 -7.29 -5.72 2.12
CA ALA A 38 -6.19 -5.35 3.01
C ALA A 38 -6.45 -4.02 3.74
N LEU A 39 -6.93 -3.00 3.01
CA LEU A 39 -7.31 -1.69 3.56
C LEU A 39 -8.49 -1.78 4.54
N GLN A 40 -9.38 -2.75 4.36
CA GLN A 40 -10.47 -3.07 5.30
C GLN A 40 -10.00 -3.91 6.52
N GLY A 41 -8.70 -4.19 6.64
CA GLY A 41 -8.14 -4.94 7.77
C GLY A 41 -8.30 -6.46 7.67
N ARG A 42 -8.70 -6.99 6.50
CA ARG A 42 -8.71 -8.44 6.26
C ARG A 42 -7.27 -8.94 6.23
N ALA A 43 -7.07 -10.14 6.77
CA ALA A 43 -5.77 -10.80 6.71
C ALA A 43 -5.45 -11.17 5.25
N VAL A 44 -4.21 -10.93 4.83
CA VAL A 44 -3.70 -11.28 3.50
C VAL A 44 -2.53 -12.25 3.63
N SER A 45 -2.18 -12.92 2.54
CA SER A 45 -1.01 -13.81 2.52
C SER A 45 0.29 -13.04 2.74
N LEU A 46 1.32 -13.70 3.29
CA LEU A 46 2.65 -13.09 3.39
C LEU A 46 3.22 -12.69 2.02
N ARG A 47 2.86 -13.42 0.95
CA ARG A 47 3.24 -13.05 -0.42
C ARG A 47 2.60 -11.74 -0.87
N THR A 48 1.37 -11.47 -0.46
CA THR A 48 0.68 -10.19 -0.72
C THR A 48 1.39 -9.05 0.01
N VAL A 49 1.75 -9.25 1.29
CA VAL A 49 2.53 -8.27 2.06
C VAL A 49 3.86 -7.98 1.36
N GLN A 50 4.58 -9.03 0.95
CA GLN A 50 5.85 -8.88 0.24
C GLN A 50 5.69 -8.08 -1.06
N LYS A 51 4.68 -8.38 -1.88
CA LYS A 51 4.41 -7.65 -3.13
C LYS A 51 4.19 -6.17 -2.89
N ILE A 52 3.35 -5.82 -1.91
CA ILE A 52 3.08 -4.42 -1.54
C ILE A 52 4.36 -3.74 -1.03
N ALA A 53 5.13 -4.40 -0.15
CA ALA A 53 6.38 -3.86 0.36
C ALA A 53 7.41 -3.62 -0.76
N VAL A 54 7.51 -4.52 -1.75
CA VAL A 54 8.39 -4.36 -2.90
C VAL A 54 7.96 -3.20 -3.79
N ALA A 55 6.65 -3.03 -4.05
CA ALA A 55 6.14 -1.89 -4.81
C ALA A 55 6.49 -0.55 -4.13
N ILE A 56 6.26 -0.46 -2.81
CA ILE A 56 6.61 0.72 -2.00
C ILE A 56 8.12 0.98 -2.04
N ALA A 57 8.95 -0.05 -1.94
CA ALA A 57 10.40 0.10 -1.93
C ALA A 57 11.00 0.51 -3.28
N ARG A 58 10.37 0.10 -4.40
CA ARG A 58 10.85 0.39 -5.76
C ARG A 58 10.46 1.77 -6.25
N THR A 59 9.34 2.29 -5.80
CA THR A 59 8.85 3.61 -6.19
C THR A 59 9.14 4.60 -5.07
N PRO A 60 10.05 5.58 -5.26
CA PRO A 60 10.32 6.60 -4.25
C PRO A 60 9.07 7.41 -3.91
N ALA A 61 8.98 7.87 -2.66
CA ALA A 61 7.97 8.86 -2.28
C ALA A 61 8.26 10.21 -2.96
N ILE A 62 7.22 10.98 -3.22
CA ILE A 62 7.31 12.36 -3.68
C ILE A 62 7.57 13.21 -2.43
N PRO A 63 8.76 13.81 -2.26
CA PRO A 63 9.12 14.52 -1.03
C PRO A 63 8.12 15.61 -0.66
N GLU A 64 7.70 16.40 -1.64
CA GLU A 64 6.74 17.49 -1.46
C GLU A 64 5.35 16.97 -1.05
N ALA A 65 4.95 15.78 -1.53
CA ALA A 65 3.70 15.17 -1.08
C ALA A 65 3.78 14.78 0.40
N VAL A 66 4.93 14.28 0.87
CA VAL A 66 5.11 13.90 2.28
C VAL A 66 4.96 15.11 3.21
N GLU A 67 5.46 16.27 2.80
CA GLU A 67 5.34 17.52 3.57
C GLU A 67 3.89 18.02 3.71
N LEU A 68 3.02 17.63 2.78
CA LEU A 68 1.59 17.99 2.80
C LEU A 68 0.72 17.02 3.63
N LEU A 69 1.25 15.85 4.02
CA LEU A 69 0.51 14.87 4.80
C LEU A 69 0.55 15.21 6.29
N GLN A 70 -0.61 15.13 6.95
CA GLN A 70 -0.73 15.19 8.40
C GLN A 70 -0.64 13.79 9.01
N ASP A 71 -0.08 13.68 10.22
CA ASP A 71 0.08 12.44 10.98
C ASP A 71 -1.22 11.93 11.61
#